data_AF-F7AIN1-F1
#
_entry.id   AF-F7AIN1-F1
#
_cell.length_a   1.000
_cell.length_b   1.000
_cell.length_c   1.000
_cell.angle_alpha   90.00
_cell.angle_beta   90.00
_cell.angle_gamma   90.00
#
_symmetry.space_group_name_H-M   'P 1'
#
loop_
_entity.id
_entity.type
_entity.pdbx_description
1 polymer ?
#
loop_
_entity_poly.entity_id
_entity_poly.type
_entity_poly.pdbx_seq_one_letter_code
_entity_poly.pdbx_strand_id
1 'polypeptide(L)'
;MYNCMEGYKLAVNVGNTMSCGNGAWSMNSSPTCLPVCGDPPTPSSNGNQPTLNVAQVQTLGGWYYISGSVATYTCTTNHSFAVGVGSTLTCNAGDWGTDHAPRCLEMCVDAPEHSSHSFPPTYTPSPTTVTHKSGTIALYHCGAGYAVAVGVSNTLTCNDGRWFEPLAPLCPAVCGSPPPSGSSGFDPTYQVPPVTQQPQTYRTGTVATYTCPPTYRFLDEVSGDLICNNGAWNATFSPRCRPGIRCMKCVGETHQECDNSGTFITCQNNQVITKTIFLKQSYI
;
A
#
# COMPACT_ATOMS: atom_id res chain seq x y z
N MET A 1 -6.37 -43.82 -39.68
CA MET A 1 -5.32 -42.79 -39.55
C MET A 1 -5.40 -42.21 -38.15
N TYR A 2 -4.28 -42.06 -37.47
CA TYR A 2 -4.15 -41.57 -36.11
C TYR A 2 -3.71 -40.11 -36.14
N ASN A 3 -4.29 -39.33 -35.24
CA ASN A 3 -3.92 -37.95 -34.99
C ASN A 3 -3.61 -37.79 -33.51
N CYS A 4 -2.60 -36.97 -33.20
CA CYS A 4 -2.29 -36.63 -31.82
C CYS A 4 -3.17 -35.47 -31.34
N MET A 5 -3.43 -35.43 -30.03
CA MET A 5 -4.03 -34.29 -29.37
C MET A 5 -3.10 -33.07 -29.46
N GLU A 6 -3.65 -31.88 -29.22
CA GLU A 6 -2.86 -30.66 -29.08
C GLU A 6 -1.78 -30.82 -28.01
N GLY A 7 -0.59 -30.28 -28.25
CA GLY A 7 0.58 -30.50 -27.38
C GLY A 7 1.29 -31.84 -27.56
N TYR A 8 0.81 -32.72 -28.45
CA TYR A 8 1.43 -34.00 -28.73
C TYR A 8 1.77 -34.16 -30.22
N LYS A 9 2.87 -34.87 -30.52
CA LYS A 9 3.33 -35.14 -31.90
C LYS A 9 3.89 -36.55 -32.03
N LEU A 10 3.77 -37.13 -33.22
CA LEU A 10 4.40 -38.42 -33.55
C LEU A 10 5.89 -38.22 -33.85
N ALA A 11 6.73 -39.11 -33.31
CA ALA A 11 8.15 -39.12 -33.63
C ALA A 11 8.40 -39.36 -35.14
N VAL A 12 9.53 -38.88 -35.65
CA VAL A 12 9.95 -39.19 -37.03
C VAL A 12 10.08 -40.71 -37.18
N ASN A 13 9.51 -41.25 -38.26
CA ASN A 13 9.40 -42.68 -38.59
C ASN A 13 8.31 -43.49 -37.88
N VAL A 14 7.41 -42.85 -37.12
CA VAL A 14 6.20 -43.54 -36.63
C VAL A 14 5.05 -43.33 -37.60
N GLY A 15 4.63 -44.40 -38.28
CA GLY A 15 3.51 -44.36 -39.21
C GLY A 15 2.19 -44.03 -38.50
N ASN A 16 1.42 -43.09 -39.07
CA ASN A 16 0.12 -42.69 -38.53
C ASN A 16 -1.07 -43.47 -39.15
N THR A 17 -0.80 -44.45 -40.01
CA THR A 17 -1.83 -45.20 -40.74
C THR A 17 -1.63 -46.69 -40.52
N MET A 18 -2.72 -47.40 -40.22
CA MET A 18 -2.75 -48.85 -40.16
C MET A 18 -3.61 -49.39 -41.29
N SER A 19 -3.16 -50.50 -41.85
CA SER A 19 -3.81 -51.21 -42.94
C SER A 19 -4.23 -52.60 -42.47
N CYS A 20 -5.40 -53.09 -42.89
CA CYS A 20 -5.87 -54.44 -42.57
C CYS A 20 -5.67 -55.37 -43.77
N GLY A 21 -5.01 -56.51 -43.57
CA GLY A 21 -4.79 -57.53 -44.59
C GLY A 21 -4.78 -58.93 -43.98
N ASN A 22 -5.41 -59.90 -44.66
CA ASN A 22 -5.52 -61.30 -44.19
C ASN A 22 -6.03 -61.46 -42.74
N GLY A 23 -6.96 -60.59 -42.31
CA GLY A 23 -7.54 -60.63 -40.97
C GLY A 23 -6.67 -60.05 -39.85
N ALA A 24 -5.51 -59.46 -40.17
CA ALA A 24 -4.62 -58.80 -39.21
C ALA A 24 -4.34 -57.34 -39.59
N TRP A 25 -4.15 -56.49 -38.58
CA TRP A 25 -3.70 -55.11 -38.76
C TRP A 25 -2.18 -55.04 -38.94
N SER A 26 -1.69 -54.06 -39.70
CA SER A 26 -0.27 -53.84 -39.98
C SER A 26 0.57 -53.46 -38.75
N MET A 27 -0.08 -53.10 -37.63
CA MET A 27 0.56 -52.82 -36.34
C MET A 27 -0.28 -53.43 -35.21
N ASN A 28 0.39 -53.86 -34.15
CA ASN A 28 -0.24 -54.52 -33.00
C ASN A 28 -0.68 -53.53 -31.90
N SER A 29 -0.30 -52.26 -32.02
CA SER A 29 -0.66 -51.18 -31.08
C SER A 29 -0.76 -49.84 -31.81
N SER A 30 -1.52 -48.91 -31.24
CA SER A 30 -1.57 -47.54 -31.72
C SER A 30 -0.22 -46.83 -31.55
N PRO A 31 0.16 -45.91 -32.44
CA PRO A 31 1.39 -45.15 -32.31
C PRO A 31 1.35 -44.21 -31.10
N THR A 32 2.47 -44.13 -30.37
CA THR A 32 2.59 -43.25 -29.19
C THR A 32 2.89 -41.82 -29.61
N CYS A 33 2.09 -40.87 -29.13
CA CYS A 33 2.39 -39.46 -29.30
C CYS A 33 3.28 -38.94 -28.18
N LEU A 34 4.31 -38.17 -28.53
CA LEU A 34 5.21 -37.52 -27.60
C LEU A 34 4.66 -36.15 -27.18
N PRO A 35 4.67 -35.82 -25.89
CA PRO A 35 4.34 -34.48 -25.42
C PRO A 35 5.47 -33.50 -25.79
N VAL A 36 5.15 -32.46 -26.57
CA VAL A 36 6.13 -31.51 -27.10
C VAL A 36 5.57 -30.09 -27.17
N CYS A 37 6.41 -29.08 -26.99
CA CYS A 37 6.08 -27.67 -27.17
C CYS A 37 6.72 -27.11 -28.45
N GLY A 38 6.09 -26.09 -29.02
CA GLY A 38 6.70 -25.25 -30.04
C GLY A 38 7.80 -24.36 -29.48
N ASP A 39 8.22 -23.35 -30.25
CA ASP A 39 9.20 -22.38 -29.79
C ASP A 39 8.73 -21.69 -28.50
N PRO A 40 9.63 -21.45 -27.53
CA PRO A 40 9.29 -20.71 -26.33
C PRO A 40 8.89 -19.27 -26.67
N PRO A 41 8.13 -18.59 -25.78
CA PRO A 41 7.77 -17.19 -25.98
C PRO A 41 8.97 -16.31 -26.31
N THR A 42 8.79 -15.40 -27.27
CA THR A 42 9.86 -14.48 -27.66
C THR A 42 10.26 -13.58 -26.49
N PRO A 43 11.56 -13.28 -26.31
CA PRO A 43 12.02 -12.37 -25.26
C PRO A 43 11.30 -11.03 -25.30
N SER A 44 11.07 -10.46 -24.11
CA SER A 44 10.60 -9.08 -23.97
C SER A 44 11.67 -8.09 -24.43
N SER A 45 11.29 -6.81 -24.55
CA SER A 45 12.26 -5.71 -24.75
C SER A 45 13.38 -5.80 -23.70
N ASN A 46 14.64 -5.62 -24.13
CA ASN A 46 15.82 -5.74 -23.26
C ASN A 46 16.03 -7.16 -22.69
N GLY A 47 15.38 -8.17 -23.27
CA GLY A 47 15.63 -9.59 -23.04
C GLY A 47 16.51 -10.19 -24.14
N ASN A 48 17.40 -11.11 -23.76
CA ASN A 48 18.16 -11.91 -24.70
C ASN A 48 17.35 -13.15 -25.13
N GLN A 49 17.72 -13.75 -26.27
CA GLN A 49 17.19 -15.05 -26.68
C GLN A 49 17.38 -16.09 -25.56
N PRO A 50 16.35 -16.91 -25.25
CA PRO A 50 16.44 -17.87 -24.17
C PRO A 50 17.42 -18.99 -24.54
N THR A 51 18.19 -19.43 -23.55
CA THR A 51 19.00 -20.65 -23.67
C THR A 51 18.15 -21.85 -23.32
N LEU A 52 18.20 -22.89 -24.15
CA LEU A 52 17.46 -24.13 -23.93
C LEU A 52 18.39 -25.25 -23.46
N ASN A 53 17.94 -26.03 -22.49
CA ASN A 53 18.71 -27.14 -21.90
C ASN A 53 18.71 -28.42 -22.76
N VAL A 54 17.77 -28.57 -23.69
CA VAL A 54 17.65 -29.74 -24.57
C VAL A 54 17.56 -29.28 -26.02
N ALA A 55 18.20 -30.05 -26.91
CA ALA A 55 18.05 -29.87 -28.36
C ALA A 55 16.63 -30.25 -28.82
N GLN A 56 16.16 -29.62 -29.89
CA GLN A 56 14.87 -29.96 -30.48
C GLN A 56 14.85 -31.41 -30.99
N VAL A 57 13.68 -32.04 -30.91
CA VAL A 57 13.40 -33.32 -31.55
C VAL A 57 12.63 -33.08 -32.85
N GLN A 58 12.99 -33.82 -33.89
CA GLN A 58 12.25 -33.80 -35.14
C GLN A 58 10.99 -34.67 -34.98
N THR A 59 9.84 -34.16 -35.39
CA THR A 59 8.54 -34.87 -35.38
C THR A 59 7.84 -34.72 -36.72
N LEU A 60 6.74 -35.46 -36.91
CA LEU A 60 5.82 -35.22 -38.02
C LEU A 60 5.15 -33.83 -37.85
N GLY A 61 5.73 -32.81 -38.48
CA GLY A 61 5.28 -31.41 -38.39
C GLY A 61 6.40 -30.38 -38.20
N GLY A 62 7.64 -30.80 -37.95
CA GLY A 62 8.80 -29.91 -37.77
C GLY A 62 9.63 -30.24 -36.52
N TRP A 63 10.40 -29.26 -36.07
CA TRP A 63 11.23 -29.34 -34.86
C TRP A 63 10.47 -28.82 -33.65
N TYR A 64 10.54 -29.56 -32.54
CA TYR A 64 9.82 -29.23 -31.29
C TYR A 64 10.68 -29.52 -30.07
N TYR A 65 10.29 -28.99 -28.92
CA TYR A 65 10.93 -29.23 -27.62
C TYR A 65 10.16 -30.30 -26.85
N ILE A 66 10.85 -31.31 -26.31
CA ILE A 66 10.21 -32.35 -25.51
C ILE A 66 9.71 -31.80 -24.17
N SER A 67 8.64 -32.38 -23.63
CA SER A 67 8.21 -32.08 -22.26
C SER A 67 9.36 -32.24 -21.26
N GLY A 68 9.52 -31.28 -20.36
CA GLY A 68 10.68 -31.15 -19.46
C GLY A 68 11.80 -30.25 -19.99
N SER A 69 11.71 -29.78 -21.24
CA SER A 69 12.62 -28.75 -21.75
C SER A 69 12.42 -27.44 -20.97
N VAL A 70 13.51 -26.74 -20.68
CA VAL A 70 13.54 -25.50 -19.90
C VAL A 70 14.18 -24.41 -20.74
N ALA A 71 13.41 -23.34 -20.98
CA ALA A 71 13.89 -22.11 -21.58
C ALA A 71 14.34 -21.16 -20.46
N THR A 72 15.61 -20.75 -20.48
CA THR A 72 16.19 -19.84 -19.49
C THR A 72 16.43 -18.48 -20.11
N TYR A 73 15.74 -17.47 -19.59
CA TYR A 73 15.81 -16.09 -20.07
C TYR A 73 16.85 -15.29 -19.29
N THR A 74 17.45 -14.31 -19.97
CA THR A 74 18.34 -13.33 -19.36
C THR A 74 18.00 -11.94 -19.89
N CYS A 75 18.35 -10.91 -19.12
CA CYS A 75 18.18 -9.53 -19.53
C CYS A 75 19.50 -8.93 -20.01
N THR A 76 19.43 -7.89 -20.82
CA THR A 76 20.58 -7.07 -21.20
C THR A 76 21.09 -6.27 -20.00
N THR A 77 22.26 -5.64 -20.14
CA THR A 77 22.87 -4.80 -19.10
C THR A 77 21.88 -3.77 -18.53
N ASN A 78 21.96 -3.52 -17.22
CA ASN A 78 21.09 -2.62 -16.44
C ASN A 78 19.61 -3.02 -16.36
N HIS A 79 19.24 -4.22 -16.81
CA HIS A 79 17.88 -4.74 -16.71
C HIS A 79 17.83 -6.02 -15.90
N SER A 80 16.69 -6.29 -15.29
CA SER A 80 16.46 -7.51 -14.53
C SER A 80 14.98 -7.90 -14.51
N PHE A 81 14.70 -9.16 -14.20
CA PHE A 81 13.37 -9.57 -13.79
C PHE A 81 13.03 -8.95 -12.43
N ALA A 82 11.77 -8.58 -12.23
CA ALA A 82 11.30 -8.03 -10.96
C ALA A 82 11.56 -8.99 -9.78
N VAL A 83 11.59 -8.45 -8.57
CA VAL A 83 11.70 -9.24 -7.34
C VAL A 83 10.59 -10.31 -7.32
N GLY A 84 10.97 -11.57 -7.09
CA GLY A 84 10.04 -12.70 -7.06
C GLY A 84 9.67 -13.30 -8.43
N VAL A 85 10.13 -12.70 -9.55
CA VAL A 85 9.88 -13.25 -10.89
C VAL A 85 10.99 -14.22 -11.29
N GLY A 86 10.60 -15.43 -11.69
CA GLY A 86 11.50 -16.47 -12.19
C GLY A 86 12.01 -16.18 -13.59
N SER A 87 13.18 -16.72 -13.93
CA SER A 87 13.84 -16.55 -15.22
C SER A 87 13.63 -17.73 -16.18
N THR A 88 12.85 -18.73 -15.80
CA THR A 88 12.72 -19.98 -16.57
C THR A 88 11.27 -20.33 -16.87
N LEU A 89 11.04 -20.86 -18.06
CA LEU A 89 9.79 -21.51 -18.45
C LEU A 89 10.06 -22.98 -18.76
N THR A 90 9.14 -23.85 -18.38
CA THR A 90 9.28 -25.30 -18.59
C THR A 90 8.17 -25.79 -19.50
N CYS A 91 8.55 -26.51 -20.56
CA CYS A 91 7.61 -27.16 -21.45
C CYS A 91 6.92 -28.31 -20.72
N ASN A 92 5.60 -28.23 -20.60
CA ASN A 92 4.75 -29.26 -20.01
C ASN A 92 3.67 -29.62 -21.02
N ALA A 93 3.88 -30.74 -21.73
CA ALA A 93 2.89 -31.34 -22.64
C ALA A 93 2.17 -30.36 -23.60
N GLY A 94 2.94 -29.52 -24.30
CA GLY A 94 2.41 -28.57 -25.28
C GLY A 94 2.41 -27.12 -24.82
N ASP A 95 2.58 -26.87 -23.53
CA ASP A 95 2.46 -25.55 -22.94
C ASP A 95 3.74 -25.15 -22.20
N TRP A 96 4.17 -23.90 -22.38
CA TRP A 96 5.26 -23.28 -21.62
C TRP A 96 4.77 -22.66 -20.29
N GLY A 97 3.46 -22.73 -20.03
CA GLY A 97 2.76 -22.22 -18.85
C GLY A 97 2.33 -20.76 -18.96
N THR A 98 2.71 -20.08 -20.05
CA THR A 98 2.41 -18.67 -20.35
C THR A 98 2.73 -18.38 -21.81
N ASP A 99 1.97 -17.47 -22.41
CA ASP A 99 2.19 -16.99 -23.78
C ASP A 99 3.27 -15.90 -23.87
N HIS A 100 3.79 -15.45 -22.73
CA HIS A 100 4.74 -14.34 -22.65
C HIS A 100 5.99 -14.69 -21.85
N ALA A 101 7.14 -14.25 -22.36
CA ALA A 101 8.40 -14.28 -21.64
C ALA A 101 8.37 -13.32 -20.44
N PRO A 102 9.15 -13.60 -19.37
CA PRO A 102 9.28 -12.67 -18.25
C PRO A 102 9.83 -11.31 -18.73
N ARG A 103 9.29 -10.24 -18.15
CA ARG A 103 9.64 -8.86 -18.54
C ARG A 103 10.97 -8.46 -17.92
N CYS A 104 11.87 -7.98 -18.76
CA CYS A 104 13.08 -7.29 -18.33
C CYS A 104 12.75 -5.83 -18.06
N LEU A 105 12.89 -5.42 -16.81
CA LEU A 105 12.64 -4.06 -16.34
C LEU A 105 13.97 -3.37 -16.04
N GLU A 106 14.03 -2.07 -16.26
CA GLU A 106 15.20 -1.27 -15.92
C GLU A 106 15.42 -1.31 -14.40
N MET A 107 16.68 -1.48 -13.99
CA MET A 107 17.06 -1.46 -12.58
C MET A 107 17.17 -0.02 -12.11
N CYS A 108 16.71 0.26 -10.88
CA CYS A 108 16.94 1.55 -10.27
C CYS A 108 18.39 1.67 -9.81
N VAL A 109 18.92 2.88 -9.88
CA VAL A 109 20.11 3.28 -9.09
C VAL A 109 19.72 3.40 -7.61
N ASP A 110 20.68 3.77 -6.76
CA ASP A 110 20.42 4.03 -5.34
C ASP A 110 19.24 5.00 -5.15
N ALA A 111 18.45 4.74 -4.11
CA ALA A 111 17.33 5.59 -3.74
C ALA A 111 17.81 7.00 -3.39
N PRO A 112 16.92 8.02 -3.50
CA PRO A 112 17.26 9.39 -3.13
C PRO A 112 17.94 9.48 -1.75
N GLU A 113 18.95 10.34 -1.66
CA GLU A 113 19.71 10.56 -0.44
C GLU A 113 18.78 10.94 0.72
N HIS A 114 19.10 10.43 1.91
CA HIS A 114 18.33 10.64 3.11
C HIS A 114 18.23 12.13 3.48
N SER A 115 17.09 12.53 4.06
CA SER A 115 16.88 13.92 4.50
C SER A 115 17.62 14.21 5.81
N SER A 116 17.73 15.49 6.19
CA SER A 116 18.26 15.86 7.51
C SER A 116 17.51 15.14 8.63
N HIS A 117 18.23 14.72 9.66
CA HIS A 117 17.69 13.97 10.80
C HIS A 117 17.11 12.59 10.44
N SER A 118 17.53 12.01 9.32
CA SER A 118 17.27 10.62 8.96
C SER A 118 18.57 9.86 8.73
N PHE A 119 18.48 8.56 8.49
CA PHE A 119 19.60 7.69 8.15
C PHE A 119 19.50 7.24 6.69
N PRO A 120 20.62 6.79 6.07
CA PRO A 120 20.59 6.14 4.77
C PRO A 120 19.53 5.03 4.72
N PRO A 121 18.80 4.88 3.60
CA PRO A 121 17.76 3.88 3.50
C PRO A 121 18.33 2.47 3.58
N THR A 122 17.55 1.56 4.15
CA THR A 122 17.81 0.12 4.08
C THR A 122 16.99 -0.47 2.93
N TYR A 123 17.52 -1.49 2.24
CA TYR A 123 16.87 -2.05 1.06
C TYR A 123 16.36 -3.47 1.32
N THR A 124 15.17 -3.76 0.81
CA THR A 124 14.57 -5.10 0.85
C THR A 124 14.10 -5.48 -0.56
N PRO A 125 14.64 -6.55 -1.17
CA PRO A 125 15.74 -7.39 -0.67
C PRO A 125 17.07 -6.61 -0.59
N SER A 126 17.98 -7.09 0.29
CA SER A 126 19.31 -6.48 0.43
C SER A 126 20.05 -6.52 -0.92
N PRO A 127 20.72 -5.43 -1.32
CA PRO A 127 21.27 -5.33 -2.65
C PRO A 127 22.58 -6.11 -2.73
N THR A 128 22.81 -6.78 -3.85
CA THR A 128 24.10 -7.43 -4.15
C THR A 128 25.04 -6.51 -4.92
N THR A 129 24.53 -5.39 -5.43
CA THR A 129 25.24 -4.41 -6.27
C THR A 129 24.73 -2.99 -5.99
N VAL A 130 25.27 -1.97 -6.66
CA VAL A 130 24.79 -0.57 -6.61
C VAL A 130 23.46 -0.33 -7.37
N THR A 131 22.83 -1.39 -7.88
CA THR A 131 21.56 -1.32 -8.63
C THR A 131 20.51 -2.22 -8.00
N HIS A 132 19.25 -1.81 -8.12
CA HIS A 132 18.11 -2.39 -7.44
C HIS A 132 17.07 -2.88 -8.45
N LYS A 133 16.60 -4.12 -8.27
CA LYS A 133 15.56 -4.69 -9.13
C LYS A 133 14.24 -3.96 -8.95
N SER A 134 13.40 -3.97 -9.99
CA SER A 134 12.01 -3.52 -9.85
C SER A 134 11.30 -4.34 -8.77
N GLY A 135 10.62 -3.66 -7.85
CA GLY A 135 10.02 -4.23 -6.65
C GLY A 135 10.90 -4.14 -5.39
N THR A 136 12.17 -3.71 -5.49
CA THR A 136 12.96 -3.40 -4.29
C THR A 136 12.37 -2.23 -3.52
N ILE A 137 12.31 -2.36 -2.20
CA ILE A 137 11.81 -1.34 -1.28
C ILE A 137 13.00 -0.69 -0.56
N ALA A 138 13.10 0.63 -0.63
CA ALA A 138 13.99 1.45 0.19
C ALA A 138 13.22 1.98 1.40
N LEU A 139 13.65 1.61 2.61
CA LEU A 139 13.04 1.97 3.89
C LEU A 139 13.88 3.03 4.60
N TYR A 140 13.26 4.17 4.88
CA TYR A 140 13.88 5.29 5.58
C TYR A 140 13.55 5.27 7.07
N HIS A 141 14.54 5.64 7.87
CA HIS A 141 14.45 5.73 9.32
C HIS A 141 14.81 7.14 9.79
N CYS A 142 13.94 7.74 10.60
CA CYS A 142 14.24 9.01 11.26
C CYS A 142 15.13 8.79 12.49
N GLY A 143 15.96 9.78 12.79
CA GLY A 143 16.75 9.85 14.00
C GLY A 143 15.90 10.09 15.25
N ALA A 144 16.52 9.96 16.42
CA ALA A 144 15.86 10.20 17.69
C ALA A 144 15.30 11.62 17.78
N GLY A 145 14.03 11.76 18.16
CA GLY A 145 13.33 13.06 18.22
C GLY A 145 12.72 13.52 16.89
N TYR A 146 12.75 12.68 15.85
CA TYR A 146 12.18 12.99 14.54
C TYR A 146 11.33 11.83 14.04
N ALA A 147 10.31 12.13 13.25
CA ALA A 147 9.45 11.11 12.67
C ALA A 147 8.81 11.60 11.36
N VAL A 148 8.59 10.69 10.43
CA VAL A 148 7.83 10.96 9.20
C VAL A 148 6.43 11.45 9.58
N ALA A 149 5.94 12.49 8.90
CA ALA A 149 4.65 13.12 9.19
C ALA A 149 3.47 12.14 9.04
N VAL A 150 2.35 12.46 9.68
CA VAL A 150 1.10 11.69 9.52
C VAL A 150 0.70 11.63 8.04
N GLY A 151 0.40 10.42 7.56
CA GLY A 151 -0.02 10.18 6.17
C GLY A 151 1.12 10.12 5.14
N VAL A 152 2.38 10.30 5.55
CA VAL A 152 3.53 10.19 4.65
C VAL A 152 4.18 8.81 4.78
N SER A 153 4.49 8.19 3.64
CA SER A 153 5.21 6.92 3.58
C SER A 153 6.69 7.10 3.90
N ASN A 154 7.27 6.18 4.67
CA ASN A 154 8.70 6.12 4.90
C ASN A 154 9.42 5.14 3.97
N THR A 155 8.73 4.64 2.93
CA THR A 155 9.28 3.69 1.97
C THR A 155 9.11 4.16 0.54
N LEU A 156 10.13 3.91 -0.28
CA LEU A 156 10.09 4.06 -1.74
C LEU A 156 10.20 2.70 -2.41
N THR A 157 9.51 2.50 -3.52
CA THR A 157 9.57 1.26 -4.31
C THR A 157 10.18 1.55 -5.67
N CYS A 158 11.17 0.74 -6.05
CA CYS A 158 11.74 0.77 -7.39
C CYS A 158 10.74 0.19 -8.39
N ASN A 159 10.49 0.91 -9.46
CA ASN A 159 9.58 0.51 -10.54
C ASN A 159 10.17 0.96 -11.88
N ASP A 160 10.71 -0.01 -12.62
CA ASP A 160 11.23 0.17 -13.99
C ASP A 160 12.15 1.40 -14.13
N GLY A 161 13.31 1.33 -13.47
CA GLY A 161 14.34 2.37 -13.48
C GLY A 161 14.08 3.58 -12.59
N ARG A 162 12.88 3.71 -12.00
CA ARG A 162 12.50 4.88 -11.18
C ARG A 162 11.96 4.50 -9.81
N TRP A 163 12.31 5.31 -8.81
CA TRP A 163 11.65 5.27 -7.50
C TRP A 163 10.29 5.98 -7.60
N PHE A 164 9.24 5.35 -7.05
CA PHE A 164 7.85 5.85 -7.19
C PHE A 164 7.68 7.29 -6.69
N GLU A 165 8.39 7.67 -5.62
CA GLU A 165 8.58 9.07 -5.26
C GLU A 165 10.03 9.47 -5.56
N PRO A 166 10.25 10.67 -6.13
CA PRO A 166 11.58 11.14 -6.50
C PRO A 166 12.41 11.64 -5.31
N LEU A 167 11.80 11.83 -4.13
CA LEU A 167 12.44 12.42 -2.96
C LEU A 167 12.32 11.51 -1.74
N ALA A 168 13.37 11.53 -0.91
CA ALA A 168 13.34 10.90 0.39
C ALA A 168 12.31 11.59 1.31
N PRO A 169 11.62 10.83 2.18
CA PRO A 169 10.71 11.42 3.15
C PRO A 169 11.44 12.35 4.11
N LEU A 170 10.78 13.45 4.47
CA LEU A 170 11.29 14.36 5.49
C LEU A 170 11.03 13.78 6.90
N CYS A 171 11.98 14.02 7.79
CA CYS A 171 11.88 13.69 9.21
C CYS A 171 11.79 14.98 10.04
N PRO A 172 10.61 15.63 10.11
CA PRO A 172 10.42 16.78 10.99
C PRO A 172 10.51 16.38 12.47
N ALA A 173 10.80 17.36 13.32
CA ALA A 173 10.88 17.15 14.75
C ALA A 173 9.50 16.73 15.31
N VAL A 174 9.51 15.79 16.25
CA VAL A 174 8.30 15.39 16.98
C VAL A 174 7.97 16.43 18.04
N CYS A 175 6.69 16.67 18.28
CA CYS A 175 6.26 17.50 19.39
C CYS A 175 6.25 16.68 20.69
N GLY A 176 6.54 17.31 21.82
CA GLY A 176 6.21 16.74 23.13
C GLY A 176 4.70 16.75 23.39
N SER A 177 4.29 16.43 24.61
CA SER A 177 2.89 16.60 25.02
C SER A 177 2.41 18.03 24.76
N PRO A 178 1.18 18.22 24.27
CA PRO A 178 0.60 19.54 24.11
C PRO A 178 0.38 20.19 25.50
N PRO A 179 0.10 21.50 25.55
CA PRO A 179 -0.20 22.19 26.80
C PRO A 179 -1.30 21.46 27.60
N PRO A 180 -1.13 21.25 28.93
CA PRO A 180 -2.16 20.57 29.72
C PRO A 180 -3.48 21.33 29.68
N SER A 181 -4.61 20.62 29.80
CA SER A 181 -5.91 21.28 29.91
C SER A 181 -5.95 22.14 31.18
N GLY A 182 -6.54 23.33 31.08
CA GLY A 182 -6.82 24.14 32.26
C GLY A 182 -7.82 23.45 33.21
N SER A 183 -8.00 24.01 34.40
CA SER A 183 -8.85 23.45 35.48
C SER A 183 -10.32 23.18 35.12
N SER A 184 -10.80 23.69 33.99
CA SER A 184 -12.18 23.54 33.53
C SER A 184 -12.29 22.82 32.18
N GLY A 185 -11.22 22.20 31.68
CA GLY A 185 -11.21 21.44 30.42
C GLY A 185 -10.85 19.97 30.63
N PHE A 186 -11.18 19.12 29.65
CA PHE A 186 -10.69 17.75 29.61
C PHE A 186 -9.32 17.65 28.94
N ASP A 187 -8.56 16.62 29.31
CA ASP A 187 -7.31 16.27 28.64
C ASP A 187 -7.56 16.04 27.13
N PRO A 188 -6.59 16.42 26.28
CA PRO A 188 -6.75 16.29 24.85
C PRO A 188 -6.78 14.83 24.40
N THR A 189 -7.63 14.55 23.42
CA THR A 189 -7.65 13.28 22.68
C THR A 189 -6.85 13.41 21.39
N TYR A 190 -6.29 12.29 20.90
CA TYR A 190 -5.44 12.28 19.71
C TYR A 190 -6.02 11.37 18.63
N GLN A 191 -5.89 11.78 17.37
CA GLN A 191 -6.32 10.98 16.22
C GLN A 191 -5.37 9.82 15.92
N VAL A 192 -4.10 9.96 16.29
CA VAL A 192 -3.04 8.97 16.04
C VAL A 192 -2.29 8.67 17.32
N PRO A 193 -1.79 7.43 17.51
CA PRO A 193 -0.99 7.10 18.67
C PRO A 193 0.33 7.88 18.68
N PRO A 194 0.91 8.12 19.86
CA PRO A 194 2.21 8.77 20.00
C PRO A 194 3.34 7.89 19.46
N VAL A 195 4.46 8.53 19.10
CA VAL A 195 5.69 7.89 18.61
C VAL A 195 6.43 7.20 19.75
N THR A 196 6.54 7.87 20.90
CA THR A 196 7.12 7.34 22.14
C THR A 196 6.13 7.48 23.28
N GLN A 197 6.23 6.63 24.29
CA GLN A 197 5.32 6.66 25.45
C GLN A 197 5.89 7.42 26.65
N GLN A 198 7.22 7.46 26.80
CA GLN A 198 7.89 8.08 27.96
C GLN A 198 9.24 8.71 27.52
N PRO A 199 9.31 10.04 27.32
CA PRO A 199 8.18 10.99 27.30
C PRO A 199 7.25 10.73 26.10
N GLN A 200 6.01 11.21 26.18
CA GLN A 200 5.11 11.14 25.02
C GLN A 200 5.53 12.13 23.94
N THR A 201 5.59 11.63 22.70
CA THR A 201 5.89 12.47 21.54
C THR A 201 4.95 12.19 20.38
N TYR A 202 4.70 13.21 19.56
CA TYR A 202 3.69 13.19 18.51
C TYR A 202 4.28 13.62 17.17
N ARG A 203 3.84 12.98 16.08
CA ARG A 203 4.32 13.26 14.73
C ARG A 203 3.81 14.63 14.27
N THR A 204 4.53 15.26 13.35
CA THR A 204 3.97 16.39 12.60
C THR A 204 2.67 15.97 11.91
N GLY A 205 1.63 16.79 12.05
CA GLY A 205 0.27 16.52 11.58
C GLY A 205 -0.65 15.86 12.63
N THR A 206 -0.14 15.44 13.79
CA THR A 206 -1.02 15.00 14.89
C THR A 206 -1.89 16.16 15.36
N VAL A 207 -3.19 15.89 15.49
CA VAL A 207 -4.18 16.80 16.09
C VAL A 207 -4.48 16.37 17.52
N ALA A 208 -4.32 17.30 18.46
CA ALA A 208 -4.74 17.21 19.84
C ALA A 208 -6.06 17.98 20.00
N THR A 209 -7.15 17.25 20.22
CA THR A 209 -8.50 17.82 20.32
C THR A 209 -8.90 17.96 21.79
N TYR A 210 -9.10 19.21 22.21
CA TYR A 210 -9.61 19.56 23.52
C TYR A 210 -11.12 19.65 23.49
N THR A 211 -11.75 19.26 24.60
CA THR A 211 -13.19 19.39 24.78
C THR A 211 -13.50 20.00 26.14
N CYS A 212 -14.63 20.70 26.22
CA CYS A 212 -15.12 21.27 27.46
C CYS A 212 -16.12 20.32 28.14
N PRO A 213 -16.17 20.33 29.49
CA PRO A 213 -17.26 19.71 30.24
C PRO A 213 -18.62 20.28 29.84
N PRO A 214 -19.72 19.56 30.17
CA PRO A 214 -21.07 20.09 30.02
C PRO A 214 -21.21 21.49 30.64
N THR A 215 -21.92 22.39 29.97
CA THR A 215 -22.13 23.81 30.35
C THR A 215 -20.92 24.73 30.25
N TYR A 216 -19.82 24.23 29.70
CA TYR A 216 -18.67 25.03 29.31
C TYR A 216 -18.47 24.99 27.80
N ARG A 217 -17.88 26.05 27.25
CA ARG A 217 -17.51 26.12 25.84
C ARG A 217 -16.23 26.92 25.62
N PHE A 218 -15.61 26.68 24.46
CA PHE A 218 -14.64 27.62 23.89
C PHE A 218 -15.36 28.87 23.37
N LEU A 219 -14.61 29.97 23.27
CA LEU A 219 -15.06 31.16 22.55
C LEU A 219 -15.19 30.82 21.06
N ASP A 220 -16.11 31.48 20.34
CA ASP A 220 -16.46 31.09 18.96
C ASP A 220 -15.28 31.18 17.97
N GLU A 221 -14.28 32.00 18.26
CA GLU A 221 -13.07 32.18 17.45
C GLU A 221 -11.92 31.22 17.85
N VAL A 222 -12.10 30.42 18.90
CA VAL A 222 -11.05 29.55 19.44
C VAL A 222 -11.30 28.11 19.00
N SER A 223 -10.37 27.57 18.21
CA SER A 223 -10.36 26.14 17.88
C SER A 223 -10.04 25.30 19.12
N GLY A 224 -10.73 24.17 19.26
CA GLY A 224 -10.39 23.12 20.21
C GLY A 224 -9.19 22.28 19.77
N ASP A 225 -8.70 22.46 18.55
CA ASP A 225 -7.67 21.62 17.95
C ASP A 225 -6.31 22.31 17.93
N LEU A 226 -5.31 21.63 18.51
CA LEU A 226 -3.91 21.97 18.38
C LEU A 226 -3.24 21.00 17.41
N ILE A 227 -2.39 21.50 16.52
CA ILE A 227 -1.72 20.70 15.49
C ILE A 227 -0.22 20.75 15.74
N CYS A 228 0.41 19.58 15.79
CA CYS A 228 1.86 19.45 15.87
C CYS A 228 2.49 19.80 14.51
N ASN A 229 3.41 20.76 14.50
CA ASN A 229 4.16 21.16 13.32
C ASN A 229 5.64 21.34 13.66
N ASN A 230 6.48 20.41 13.18
CA ASN A 230 7.94 20.45 13.29
C ASN A 230 8.46 20.81 14.69
N GLY A 231 8.08 20.02 15.69
CA GLY A 231 8.54 20.15 17.07
C GLY A 231 7.73 21.09 17.96
N ALA A 232 6.80 21.87 17.40
CA ALA A 232 5.96 22.78 18.16
C ALA A 232 4.46 22.59 17.85
N TRP A 233 3.63 22.75 18.87
CA TRP A 233 2.19 22.88 18.68
C TRP A 233 1.87 24.28 18.17
N ASN A 234 0.87 24.42 17.30
CA ASN A 234 0.42 25.71 16.76
C ASN A 234 -0.08 26.72 17.82
N ALA A 235 -0.30 26.28 19.07
CA ALA A 235 -0.56 27.13 20.22
C ALA A 235 0.25 26.67 21.44
N THR A 236 0.67 27.65 22.26
CA THR A 236 1.46 27.41 23.48
C THR A 236 0.60 27.24 24.73
N PHE A 237 -0.72 27.44 24.61
CA PHE A 237 -1.68 27.29 25.70
C PHE A 237 -2.90 26.48 25.23
N SER A 238 -3.52 25.75 26.16
CA SER A 238 -4.77 25.04 25.89
C SER A 238 -5.93 26.02 25.77
N PRO A 239 -6.94 25.73 24.91
CA PRO A 239 -8.11 26.57 24.78
C PRO A 239 -8.89 26.58 26.10
N ARG A 240 -9.27 27.79 26.56
CA ARG A 240 -9.91 27.96 27.86
C ARG A 240 -11.41 27.71 27.77
N CYS A 241 -11.88 26.73 28.52
CA CYS A 241 -13.30 26.52 28.77
C CYS A 241 -13.85 27.64 29.66
N ARG A 242 -14.95 28.26 29.22
CA ARG A 242 -15.69 29.24 30.02
C ARG A 242 -17.12 28.74 30.26
N PRO A 243 -17.75 29.09 31.38
CA PRO A 243 -19.17 28.84 31.57
C PRO A 243 -19.96 29.41 30.39
N GLY A 244 -20.76 28.56 29.77
CA GLY A 244 -21.51 28.88 28.56
C GLY A 244 -22.02 27.62 27.90
N ILE A 245 -23.31 27.62 27.57
CA ILE A 245 -23.96 26.57 26.79
C ILE A 245 -23.85 26.96 25.31
N ARG A 246 -23.68 25.97 24.44
CA ARG A 246 -23.69 26.16 22.99
C ARG A 246 -25.13 25.92 22.53
N CYS A 247 -25.89 26.98 22.25
CA CYS A 247 -27.25 26.85 21.74
C CYS A 247 -27.24 26.05 20.43
N MET A 248 -27.71 24.81 20.49
CA MET A 248 -28.01 24.00 19.32
C MET A 248 -29.54 23.94 19.17
N LYS A 249 -30.07 24.43 18.04
CA LYS A 249 -31.29 23.96 17.33
C LYS A 249 -32.42 24.97 17.15
N CYS A 250 -32.83 25.14 15.90
CA CYS A 250 -34.15 25.66 15.55
C CYS A 250 -35.20 24.54 15.66
N VAL A 251 -36.17 24.68 16.56
CA VAL A 251 -37.46 23.98 16.51
C VAL A 251 -38.55 25.00 16.83
N GLY A 252 -38.98 25.77 15.83
CA GLY A 252 -39.87 26.93 15.99
C GLY A 252 -39.12 28.27 16.11
N GLU A 253 -39.83 29.37 16.39
CA GLU A 253 -39.26 30.73 16.54
C GLU A 253 -38.44 30.93 17.84
N THR A 254 -38.42 29.92 18.71
CA THR A 254 -37.73 29.90 19.99
C THR A 254 -36.89 28.63 20.13
N HIS A 255 -35.67 28.75 20.63
CA HIS A 255 -34.81 27.64 21.06
C HIS A 255 -35.12 27.36 22.54
N GLN A 256 -34.97 26.12 23.01
CA GLN A 256 -35.10 25.79 24.44
C GLN A 256 -33.87 24.99 24.89
N GLU A 257 -33.31 25.39 26.04
CA GLU A 257 -32.20 24.75 26.74
C GLU A 257 -32.51 24.62 28.25
N CYS A 258 -31.62 23.97 29.01
CA CYS A 258 -31.66 23.90 30.47
C CYS A 258 -30.36 24.50 31.04
N ASP A 259 -30.44 25.34 32.09
CA ASP A 259 -29.25 25.91 32.76
C ASP A 259 -28.70 25.00 33.88
N ASN A 260 -27.56 25.39 34.45
CA ASN A 260 -26.90 24.70 35.58
C ASN A 260 -27.76 24.60 36.86
N SER A 261 -28.91 25.27 36.92
CA SER A 261 -29.85 25.21 38.05
C SER A 261 -31.06 24.31 37.81
N GLY A 262 -31.12 23.61 36.67
CA GLY A 262 -32.27 22.77 36.29
C GLY A 262 -33.49 23.57 35.83
N THR A 263 -33.30 24.87 35.56
CA THR A 263 -34.36 25.75 35.08
C THR A 263 -34.40 25.67 33.56
N PHE A 264 -35.59 25.42 32.99
CA PHE A 264 -35.80 25.55 31.55
C PHE A 264 -35.55 27.01 31.15
N ILE A 265 -34.62 27.22 30.22
CA ILE A 265 -34.27 28.52 29.67
C ILE A 265 -34.61 28.51 28.19
N THR A 266 -35.43 29.47 27.78
CA THR A 266 -35.78 29.63 26.38
C THR A 266 -34.68 30.49 25.76
N CYS A 267 -34.01 30.00 24.73
CA CYS A 267 -33.00 30.77 24.02
C CYS A 267 -33.62 31.32 22.72
N GLN A 268 -33.59 32.62 22.43
CA GLN A 268 -33.72 33.09 21.04
C GLN A 268 -32.39 33.71 20.66
N ASN A 269 -31.91 33.41 19.45
CA ASN A 269 -30.70 34.02 18.89
C ASN A 269 -29.48 33.92 19.81
N ASN A 270 -29.19 32.73 20.34
CA ASN A 270 -28.07 32.47 21.28
C ASN A 270 -28.11 33.29 22.58
N GLN A 271 -29.25 33.86 22.95
CA GLN A 271 -29.41 34.54 24.23
C GLN A 271 -30.46 33.85 25.07
N VAL A 272 -30.12 33.62 26.34
CA VAL A 272 -31.04 33.08 27.36
C VAL A 272 -32.11 34.14 27.64
N ILE A 273 -33.34 33.84 27.27
CA ILE A 273 -34.51 34.66 27.50
C ILE A 273 -35.31 33.98 28.62
N THR A 274 -35.30 34.62 29.78
CA THR A 274 -36.07 34.33 31.00
C THR A 274 -35.73 33.09 31.82
N LYS A 275 -35.43 33.35 33.11
CA LYS A 275 -35.61 32.42 34.23
C LYS A 275 -37.08 32.48 34.68
N THR A 276 -37.84 31.42 34.48
CA THR A 276 -39.17 31.33 35.09
C THR A 276 -39.01 30.94 36.56
N ILE A 277 -38.84 31.93 37.43
CA ILE A 277 -38.96 31.74 38.89
C ILE A 277 -40.46 31.71 39.19
N PHE A 278 -40.99 30.55 39.56
CA PHE A 278 -42.30 30.48 40.21
C PHE A 278 -42.15 31.01 41.64
N LEU A 279 -42.25 32.33 41.85
CA LEU A 279 -42.43 32.90 43.17
C LEU A 279 -43.49 34.01 43.19
N LYS A 280 -44.60 33.63 43.86
CA LYS A 280 -45.62 34.41 44.60
C LYS A 280 -46.36 35.55 43.89
N GLN A 281 -47.67 35.33 43.76
CA GLN A 281 -48.69 36.37 43.66
C GLN A 281 -49.11 36.76 45.10
N SER A 282 -48.85 38.01 45.50
CA SER A 282 -49.57 38.78 46.53
C SER A 282 -50.18 39.96 45.75
N TYR A 283 -51.43 40.38 45.87
CA TYR A 283 -52.18 40.85 47.04
C TYR A 283 -53.70 40.74 46.79
N ILE A 284 -54.47 40.35 47.81
CA ILE A 284 -55.41 41.24 48.52
C ILE A 284 -55.07 41.10 50.00
#